data_AF-A0A355FAU0-F1
#
_entry.id   AF-A0A355FAU0-F1
#
_cell.length_a   1.000
_cell.length_b   1.000
_cell.length_c   1.000
_cell.angle_alpha   90.00
_cell.angle_beta   90.00
_cell.angle_gamma   90.00
#
_symmetry.space_group_name_H-M   'P 1'
#
loop_
_entity.id
_entity.type
_entity.pdbx_description
1 polymer ?
#
loop_
_entity_poly.entity_id
_entity_poly.type
_entity_poly.pdbx_seq_one_letter_code
_entity_poly.pdbx_strand_id
1 'polypeptide(L)'
;MRTRTHRTTTATAASANAFTEDYLELLSRRDEPLTAAEADTAGPWHLEAHPQGWAVLRQGESLAKGSVPAAVLQKKDAARLTAAVLPGSGRRQRYTLGQEAEALGFPLLDDQKVVGHLRFFDERLLDALNVVDAVVSLPGDLAWMLDGAGGLALDHAGKIALERAEDTGRT
;
A
#
# COMPACT_ATOMS: atom_id res chain seq x y z
N MET A 1 57.63 1.78 -19.12
CA MET A 1 56.48 1.82 -20.04
C MET A 1 55.66 0.53 -19.89
N ARG A 2 54.62 0.54 -19.05
CA ARG A 2 53.58 -0.50 -18.99
C ARG A 2 52.27 0.19 -18.68
N THR A 3 51.38 0.23 -19.67
CA THR A 3 50.08 0.88 -19.66
C THR A 3 49.12 0.08 -18.78
N ARG A 4 48.50 0.78 -17.81
CA ARG A 4 47.45 0.24 -16.95
C ARG A 4 46.13 0.47 -17.69
N THR A 5 45.56 -0.60 -18.23
CA THR A 5 44.25 -0.54 -18.90
C THR A 5 43.18 -0.23 -17.87
N HIS A 6 42.67 1.00 -17.88
CA HIS A 6 41.50 1.39 -17.09
C HIS A 6 40.29 0.68 -17.68
N ARG A 7 39.77 -0.33 -16.98
CA ARG A 7 38.47 -0.92 -17.30
C ARG A 7 37.41 0.00 -16.70
N THR A 8 36.84 0.87 -17.52
CA THR A 8 35.70 1.69 -17.14
C THR A 8 34.47 0.79 -17.16
N THR A 9 34.03 0.32 -15.99
CA THR A 9 32.72 -0.34 -15.86
C THR A 9 31.67 0.75 -16.00
N THR A 10 31.05 0.87 -17.17
CA THR A 10 29.81 1.65 -17.34
C THR A 10 28.73 0.98 -16.52
N ALA A 11 28.39 1.56 -15.37
CA ALA A 11 27.18 1.21 -14.64
C ALA A 11 25.99 1.56 -15.53
N THR A 12 25.30 0.55 -16.05
CA THR A 12 24.03 0.72 -16.75
C THR A 12 23.06 1.36 -15.77
N ALA A 13 22.67 2.62 -16.01
CA ALA A 13 21.61 3.25 -15.25
C ALA A 13 20.35 2.40 -15.43
N ALA A 14 19.91 1.73 -14.36
CA ALA A 14 18.66 1.00 -14.37
C ALA A 14 17.54 1.98 -14.73
N SER A 15 16.66 1.61 -15.66
CA SER A 15 15.50 2.43 -16.01
C SER A 15 14.70 2.73 -14.75
N ALA A 16 14.41 4.01 -14.50
CA ALA A 16 13.66 4.43 -13.31
C ALA A 16 12.25 3.81 -13.23
N ASN A 17 11.70 3.35 -14.36
CA ASN A 17 10.43 2.65 -14.47
C ASN A 17 10.49 1.68 -15.66
N ALA A 18 9.86 0.50 -15.54
CA ALA A 18 9.70 -0.47 -16.62
C ALA A 18 8.59 -0.10 -17.62
N PHE A 19 7.80 0.95 -17.33
CA PHE A 19 6.66 1.40 -18.11
C PHE A 19 6.87 2.81 -18.66
N THR A 20 6.37 3.06 -19.87
CA THR A 20 6.41 4.39 -20.51
C THR A 20 5.33 5.30 -19.92
N GLU A 21 5.58 6.62 -19.92
CA GLU A 21 4.66 7.63 -19.38
C GLU A 21 3.29 7.58 -20.08
N ASP A 22 3.29 7.43 -21.41
CA ASP A 22 2.08 7.25 -22.22
C ASP A 22 1.26 6.00 -21.84
N TYR A 23 1.93 4.92 -21.43
CA TYR A 23 1.25 3.68 -21.01
C TYR A 23 0.57 3.84 -19.66
N LEU A 24 1.19 4.61 -18.74
CA LEU A 24 0.61 4.94 -17.44
C LEU A 24 -0.60 5.86 -17.59
N GLU A 25 -0.59 6.78 -18.56
CA GLU A 25 -1.72 7.69 -18.84
C GLU A 25 -2.94 6.98 -19.44
N LEU A 26 -2.73 5.85 -20.13
CA LEU A 26 -3.83 5.00 -20.61
C LEU A 26 -4.46 4.17 -19.49
N LEU A 27 -3.69 3.80 -18.46
CA LEU A 27 -4.18 3.04 -17.31
C LEU A 27 -4.95 3.94 -16.32
N SER A 28 -4.49 5.17 -16.09
CA SER A 28 -5.14 6.10 -15.16
C SER A 28 -6.59 6.45 -15.53
N ARG A 29 -6.95 6.33 -16.81
CA ARG A 29 -8.33 6.54 -17.31
C ARG A 29 -9.28 5.38 -16.99
N ARG A 30 -8.78 4.25 -16.47
CA ARG A 30 -9.58 3.07 -16.11
C ARG A 30 -9.83 2.92 -14.61
N ASP A 31 -9.11 3.65 -13.77
CA ASP A 31 -9.18 3.57 -12.30
C ASP A 31 -10.11 4.65 -11.70
N GLU A 32 -11.21 5.01 -12.38
CA GLU A 32 -12.21 5.91 -11.77
C GLU A 32 -12.91 5.20 -10.59
N PRO A 33 -13.02 5.86 -9.41
CA PRO A 33 -13.71 5.29 -8.25
C PRO A 33 -15.15 4.90 -8.56
N LEU A 34 -15.58 3.70 -8.16
CA LEU A 34 -16.91 3.16 -8.47
C LEU A 34 -17.98 3.63 -7.47
N THR A 35 -17.59 4.17 -6.30
CA THR A 35 -18.51 4.65 -5.26
C THR A 35 -18.07 6.00 -4.65
N ALA A 36 -19.01 6.70 -3.98
CA ALA A 36 -18.70 7.96 -3.29
C ALA A 36 -17.70 7.78 -2.13
N ALA A 37 -17.79 6.66 -1.39
CA ALA A 37 -16.84 6.33 -0.33
C ALA A 37 -15.43 6.05 -0.91
N GLU A 38 -15.37 5.36 -2.05
CA GLU A 38 -14.11 5.19 -2.79
C GLU A 38 -13.58 6.53 -3.28
N ALA A 39 -14.45 7.43 -3.75
CA ALA A 39 -14.04 8.73 -4.22
C ALA A 39 -13.50 9.63 -3.11
N ASP A 40 -13.99 9.51 -1.86
CA ASP A 40 -13.54 10.30 -0.71
C ASP A 40 -12.18 9.85 -0.17
N THR A 41 -11.85 8.56 -0.33
CA THR A 41 -10.57 8.01 0.13
C THR A 41 -9.59 7.72 -1.01
N ALA A 42 -10.02 7.85 -2.26
CA ALA A 42 -9.18 7.69 -3.45
C ALA A 42 -8.01 8.68 -3.43
N GLY A 43 -6.82 8.13 -3.66
CA GLY A 43 -5.57 8.85 -3.82
C GLY A 43 -4.90 8.44 -5.14
N PRO A 44 -3.90 9.23 -5.58
CA PRO A 44 -2.69 9.42 -4.78
C PRO A 44 -2.83 10.48 -3.68
N TRP A 45 -2.20 10.20 -2.53
CA TRP A 45 -2.11 11.09 -1.36
C TRP A 45 -0.68 11.63 -1.20
N HIS A 46 -0.55 12.84 -0.68
CA HIS A 46 0.74 13.47 -0.34
C HIS A 46 0.71 14.13 1.03
N LEU A 47 1.90 14.50 1.53
CA LEU A 47 2.07 15.15 2.84
C LEU A 47 2.59 16.58 2.68
N GLU A 48 1.99 17.51 3.42
CA GLU A 48 2.50 18.89 3.58
C GLU A 48 2.78 19.20 5.06
N ALA A 49 3.75 20.07 5.32
CA ALA A 49 4.02 20.55 6.67
C ALA A 49 2.89 21.46 7.16
N HIS A 50 2.37 21.19 8.35
CA HIS A 50 1.29 21.94 8.98
C HIS A 50 1.76 22.48 10.34
N PRO A 51 1.27 23.63 10.84
CA PRO A 51 1.68 24.16 12.15
C PRO A 51 1.51 23.18 13.32
N GLN A 52 0.64 22.19 13.17
CA GLN A 52 0.37 21.14 14.18
C GLN A 52 0.98 19.77 13.85
N GLY A 53 1.79 19.67 12.78
CA GLY A 53 2.42 18.41 12.36
C GLY A 53 2.47 18.25 10.84
N TRP A 54 1.87 17.17 10.36
CA TRP A 54 1.86 16.77 8.94
C TRP A 54 0.42 16.61 8.46
N ALA A 55 0.06 17.40 7.45
CA ALA A 55 -1.22 17.31 6.78
C ALA A 55 -1.18 16.19 5.72
N VAL A 56 -2.20 15.35 5.71
CA VAL A 56 -2.46 14.34 4.65
C VAL A 56 -3.48 14.93 3.69
N LEU A 57 -3.08 15.14 2.44
CA LEU A 57 -3.85 15.83 1.41
C LEU A 57 -3.94 14.96 0.16
N ARG A 58 -5.02 15.11 -0.60
CA ARG A 58 -5.16 14.44 -1.90
C ARG A 58 -4.30 15.16 -2.94
N GLN A 59 -3.82 14.41 -3.93
CA GLN A 59 -3.15 14.99 -5.10
C GLN A 59 -3.97 16.15 -5.70
N GLY A 60 -3.34 17.33 -5.81
CA GLY A 60 -3.98 18.55 -6.32
C GLY A 60 -4.46 19.53 -5.24
N GLU A 61 -4.71 19.03 -4.03
CA GLU A 61 -4.98 19.84 -2.83
C GLU A 61 -3.69 20.44 -2.27
N SER A 62 -3.80 21.55 -1.53
CA SER A 62 -2.66 22.13 -0.82
C SER A 62 -3.11 23.06 0.30
N LEU A 63 -2.34 23.10 1.39
CA LEU A 63 -2.57 24.06 2.48
C LEU A 63 -2.47 25.51 1.99
N ALA A 64 -1.56 25.78 1.06
CA ALA A 64 -1.37 27.12 0.50
C ALA A 64 -2.60 27.62 -0.28
N LYS A 65 -3.41 26.69 -0.81
CA LYS A 65 -4.68 26.99 -1.51
C LYS A 65 -5.89 26.99 -0.57
N GLY A 66 -5.69 26.76 0.73
CA GLY A 66 -6.76 26.66 1.71
C GLY A 66 -7.51 25.33 1.70
N SER A 67 -6.95 24.27 1.09
CA SER A 67 -7.55 22.93 1.14
C SER A 67 -7.58 22.39 2.57
N VAL A 68 -8.63 21.64 2.89
CA VAL A 68 -8.81 21.00 4.20
C VAL A 68 -8.15 19.62 4.16
N PRO A 69 -7.15 19.33 5.02
CA PRO A 69 -6.52 18.01 5.06
C PRO A 69 -7.49 16.92 5.51
N ALA A 70 -7.32 15.71 4.97
CA ALA A 70 -8.03 14.52 5.46
C ALA A 70 -7.60 14.14 6.89
N ALA A 71 -6.34 14.43 7.24
CA ALA A 71 -5.82 14.28 8.59
C ALA A 71 -4.66 15.24 8.85
N VAL A 72 -4.45 15.59 10.13
CA VAL A 72 -3.25 16.29 10.60
C VAL A 72 -2.65 15.50 11.75
N LEU A 73 -1.39 15.06 11.59
CA LEU A 73 -0.75 14.14 12.52
C LEU A 73 0.61 14.68 12.97
N GLN A 74 0.89 14.60 14.27
CA GLN A 74 2.14 15.12 14.83
C GLN A 74 3.37 14.35 14.32
N LYS A 75 3.26 13.03 14.17
CA LYS A 75 4.35 12.16 13.72
C LYS A 75 4.25 11.92 12.22
N LYS A 76 5.36 12.14 11.50
CA LYS A 76 5.43 11.93 10.05
C LYS A 76 5.12 10.48 9.66
N ASP A 77 5.60 9.52 10.43
CA ASP A 77 5.37 8.09 10.13
C ASP A 77 3.89 7.71 10.29
N ALA A 78 3.18 8.29 11.28
CA ALA A 78 1.74 8.12 11.38
C ALA A 78 1.00 8.75 10.19
N ALA A 79 1.47 9.91 9.69
CA ALA A 79 0.91 10.54 8.50
C ALA A 79 1.12 9.70 7.24
N ARG A 80 2.29 9.07 7.10
CA ARG A 80 2.59 8.12 6.01
C ARG A 80 1.69 6.89 6.07
N LEU A 81 1.54 6.29 7.25
CA LEU A 81 0.62 5.16 7.44
C LEU A 81 -0.82 5.54 7.12
N THR A 82 -1.24 6.75 7.50
CA THR A 82 -2.58 7.27 7.17
C THR A 82 -2.76 7.44 5.66
N ALA A 83 -1.78 8.04 4.97
CA ALA A 83 -1.79 8.15 3.51
C ALA A 83 -1.82 6.78 2.81
N ALA A 84 -1.13 5.77 3.37
CA ALA A 84 -1.13 4.41 2.85
C ALA A 84 -2.50 3.72 2.96
N VAL A 85 -3.19 3.87 4.10
CA VAL A 85 -4.44 3.11 4.36
C VAL A 85 -5.69 3.79 3.82
N LEU A 86 -5.67 5.10 3.57
CA LEU A 86 -6.84 5.85 3.08
C LEU A 86 -7.43 5.23 1.80
N PRO A 87 -6.67 4.98 0.72
CA PRO A 87 -7.26 4.38 -0.48
C PRO A 87 -7.91 3.01 -0.24
N GLY A 88 -7.35 2.22 0.68
CA GLY A 88 -7.88 0.93 1.07
C GLY A 88 -9.12 0.99 1.97
N SER A 89 -9.33 2.07 2.72
CA SER A 89 -10.43 2.15 3.70
C SER A 89 -11.79 2.47 3.08
N GLY A 90 -11.83 3.12 1.93
CA GLY A 90 -13.07 3.39 1.18
C GLY A 90 -13.37 2.38 0.09
N ARG A 91 -12.43 1.47 -0.22
CA ARG A 91 -12.57 0.47 -1.28
C ARG A 91 -13.61 -0.59 -0.96
N ARG A 92 -14.27 -1.08 -2.03
CA ARG A 92 -15.08 -2.30 -1.92
C ARG A 92 -14.24 -3.41 -1.29
N GLN A 93 -14.73 -3.93 -0.17
CA GLN A 93 -14.13 -5.06 0.52
C GLN A 93 -14.09 -6.27 -0.41
N ARG A 94 -12.89 -6.86 -0.55
CA ARG A 94 -12.68 -8.10 -1.28
C ARG A 94 -13.30 -9.27 -0.53
N TYR A 95 -13.03 -9.34 0.77
CA TYR A 95 -13.48 -10.40 1.64
C TYR A 95 -14.74 -10.00 2.39
N THR A 96 -15.67 -10.94 2.51
CA THR A 96 -16.86 -10.84 3.37
C THR A 96 -16.96 -12.06 4.28
N LEU A 97 -17.69 -11.95 5.39
CA LEU A 97 -17.87 -13.06 6.34
C LEU A 97 -19.29 -13.60 6.25
N GLY A 98 -19.43 -14.92 6.10
CA GLY A 98 -20.73 -15.57 6.15
C GLY A 98 -21.32 -15.52 7.56
N GLN A 99 -22.64 -15.35 7.64
CA GLN A 99 -23.35 -15.16 8.90
C GLN A 99 -23.53 -16.45 9.71
N GLU A 100 -23.51 -17.60 9.03
CA GLU A 100 -23.71 -18.90 9.65
C GLU A 100 -22.37 -19.64 9.81
N ALA A 101 -22.18 -20.23 10.99
CA ALA A 101 -21.01 -21.05 11.26
C ALA A 101 -21.16 -22.43 10.62
N GLU A 102 -20.10 -22.89 9.96
CA GLU A 102 -19.94 -24.23 9.42
C GLU A 102 -19.03 -25.08 10.32
N ALA A 103 -18.71 -26.30 9.87
CA ALA A 103 -17.88 -27.25 10.62
C ALA A 103 -16.50 -26.71 11.02
N LEU A 104 -15.93 -25.78 10.24
CA LEU A 104 -14.62 -25.17 10.48
C LEU A 104 -14.71 -23.73 11.03
N GLY A 105 -15.92 -23.22 11.28
CA GLY A 105 -16.18 -21.84 11.71
C GLY A 105 -16.95 -21.05 10.65
N PHE A 106 -16.85 -19.72 10.71
CA PHE A 106 -17.54 -18.80 9.82
C PHE A 106 -16.80 -18.71 8.48
N PRO A 107 -17.48 -18.89 7.33
CA PRO A 107 -16.81 -18.90 6.03
C PRO A 107 -16.35 -17.49 5.66
N LEU A 108 -15.10 -17.37 5.25
CA LEU A 108 -14.53 -16.18 4.60
C LEU A 108 -14.76 -16.29 3.10
N LEU A 109 -15.40 -15.29 2.51
CA LEU A 109 -15.86 -15.29 1.13
C LEU A 109 -15.09 -14.27 0.30
N ASP A 110 -14.58 -14.67 -0.88
CA ASP A 110 -14.09 -13.79 -1.95
C ASP A 110 -15.03 -13.99 -3.14
N ASP A 111 -15.74 -12.94 -3.56
CA ASP A 111 -16.78 -12.98 -4.60
C ASP A 111 -17.76 -14.17 -4.45
N GLN A 112 -18.37 -14.30 -3.27
CA GLN A 112 -19.30 -15.38 -2.88
C GLN A 112 -18.71 -16.80 -2.85
N LYS A 113 -17.41 -16.95 -3.09
CA LYS A 113 -16.70 -18.23 -2.99
C LYS A 113 -15.99 -18.35 -1.64
N VAL A 114 -16.19 -19.48 -0.96
CA VAL A 114 -15.47 -19.78 0.28
C VAL A 114 -13.97 -19.94 -0.01
N VAL A 115 -13.15 -19.07 0.58
CA VAL A 115 -11.69 -19.09 0.51
C VAL A 115 -11.03 -19.56 1.80
N GLY A 116 -11.81 -19.69 2.87
CA GLY A 116 -11.36 -20.22 4.16
C GLY A 116 -12.43 -20.07 5.22
N HIS A 117 -12.04 -20.31 6.48
CA HIS A 117 -12.93 -20.18 7.63
C HIS A 117 -12.22 -19.44 8.76
N LEU A 118 -12.94 -18.54 9.43
CA LEU A 118 -12.54 -17.96 10.69
C LEU A 118 -13.24 -18.71 11.82
N ARG A 119 -12.50 -19.13 12.84
CA ARG A 119 -13.08 -19.83 13.99
C ARG A 119 -14.18 -19.03 14.69
N PHE A 120 -14.04 -17.70 14.72
CA PHE A 120 -14.96 -16.76 15.36
C PHE A 120 -15.49 -15.76 14.33
N PHE A 121 -16.67 -15.22 14.60
CA PHE A 121 -17.23 -14.12 13.82
C PHE A 121 -16.48 -12.83 14.20
N ASP A 122 -15.43 -12.50 13.46
CA ASP A 122 -14.52 -11.39 13.77
C ASP A 122 -14.50 -10.37 12.63
N GLU A 123 -15.40 -9.40 12.71
CA GLU A 123 -15.53 -8.30 11.74
C GLU A 123 -14.32 -7.37 11.77
N ARG A 124 -13.66 -7.20 12.93
CA ARG A 124 -12.50 -6.33 13.05
C ARG A 124 -11.30 -6.91 12.32
N LEU A 125 -11.10 -8.22 12.43
CA LEU A 125 -10.09 -8.93 11.65
C LEU A 125 -10.39 -8.87 10.15
N LEU A 126 -11.67 -9.03 9.76
CA LEU A 126 -12.10 -8.91 8.37
C LEU A 126 -11.80 -7.52 7.79
N ASP A 127 -12.15 -6.46 8.51
CA ASP A 127 -11.86 -5.08 8.10
C ASP A 127 -10.36 -4.86 7.93
N ALA A 128 -9.54 -5.32 8.88
CA ALA A 128 -8.09 -5.21 8.80
C ALA A 128 -7.52 -5.98 7.60
N LEU A 129 -8.01 -7.19 7.33
CA LEU A 129 -7.57 -7.99 6.18
C LEU A 129 -7.88 -7.29 4.85
N ASN A 130 -9.07 -6.69 4.73
CA ASN A 130 -9.46 -5.95 3.53
C ASN A 130 -8.59 -4.70 3.31
N VAL A 131 -8.27 -3.96 4.39
CA VAL A 131 -7.36 -2.81 4.29
C VAL A 131 -5.97 -3.27 3.86
N VAL A 132 -5.43 -4.33 4.46
CA VAL A 132 -4.11 -4.86 4.10
C VAL A 132 -4.08 -5.35 2.66
N ASP A 133 -5.09 -6.11 2.21
CA ASP A 133 -5.23 -6.59 0.82
C ASP A 133 -5.22 -5.43 -0.19
N ALA A 134 -5.95 -4.35 0.12
CA ALA A 134 -5.96 -3.16 -0.71
C ALA A 134 -4.59 -2.49 -0.80
N VAL A 135 -3.88 -2.33 0.34
CA VAL A 135 -2.56 -1.68 0.37
C VAL A 135 -1.52 -2.49 -0.40
N VAL A 136 -1.46 -3.81 -0.19
CA VAL A 136 -0.46 -4.65 -0.89
C VAL A 136 -0.74 -4.75 -2.39
N SER A 137 -1.96 -4.45 -2.82
CA SER A 137 -2.37 -4.45 -4.23
C SER A 137 -2.07 -3.11 -4.94
N LEU A 138 -1.74 -2.05 -4.20
CA LEU A 138 -1.45 -0.72 -4.74
C LEU A 138 0.01 -0.31 -4.48
N PRO A 139 0.87 -0.22 -5.52
CA PRO A 139 2.30 0.07 -5.34
C PRO A 139 2.61 1.37 -4.61
N GLY A 140 1.83 2.44 -4.84
CA GLY A 140 2.00 3.72 -4.16
C GLY A 140 1.71 3.65 -2.65
N ASP A 141 0.69 2.90 -2.27
CA ASP A 141 0.27 2.75 -0.88
C ASP A 141 1.23 1.84 -0.13
N LEU A 142 1.67 0.75 -0.77
CA LEU A 142 2.73 -0.09 -0.24
C LEU A 142 4.02 0.72 -0.02
N ALA A 143 4.40 1.60 -0.94
CA ALA A 143 5.55 2.48 -0.75
C ALA A 143 5.39 3.39 0.47
N TRP A 144 4.21 4.00 0.67
CA TRP A 144 3.92 4.78 1.88
C TRP A 144 4.01 3.94 3.16
N MET A 145 3.54 2.68 3.12
CA MET A 145 3.65 1.76 4.24
C MET A 145 5.11 1.42 4.56
N LEU A 146 5.95 1.15 3.56
CA LEU A 146 7.38 0.89 3.75
C LEU A 146 8.11 2.11 4.29
N ASP A 147 7.82 3.31 3.75
CA ASP A 147 8.35 4.58 4.25
C ASP A 147 7.94 4.85 5.70
N GLY A 148 6.70 4.49 6.06
CA GLY A 148 6.17 4.61 7.43
C GLY A 148 6.75 3.58 8.40
N ALA A 149 7.14 2.40 7.93
CA ALA A 149 7.78 1.38 8.74
C ALA A 149 9.18 1.80 9.21
N GLY A 150 9.90 2.55 8.37
CA GLY A 150 11.24 3.06 8.66
C GLY A 150 12.35 2.01 8.53
N GLY A 151 13.60 2.47 8.48
CA GLY A 151 14.75 1.65 8.07
C GLY A 151 15.02 0.41 8.94
N LEU A 152 14.84 0.50 10.27
CA LEU A 152 15.07 -0.63 11.17
C LEU A 152 14.07 -1.76 10.96
N ALA A 153 12.78 -1.42 10.79
CA ALA A 153 11.74 -2.41 10.52
C ALA A 153 11.98 -3.09 9.17
N LEU A 154 12.40 -2.33 8.15
CA LEU A 154 12.72 -2.86 6.83
C LEU A 154 13.95 -3.77 6.84
N ASP A 155 15.00 -3.44 7.60
CA ASP A 155 16.17 -4.32 7.76
C ASP A 155 15.79 -5.68 8.36
N HIS A 156 15.00 -5.68 9.44
CA HIS A 156 14.51 -6.92 10.04
C HIS A 156 13.56 -7.69 9.12
N ALA A 157 12.65 -6.99 8.43
CA ALA A 157 11.76 -7.60 7.45
C ALA A 157 12.55 -8.26 6.31
N GLY A 158 13.64 -7.63 5.84
CA GLY A 158 14.52 -8.18 4.82
C GLY A 158 15.21 -9.48 5.25
N LYS A 159 15.68 -9.56 6.50
CA LYS A 159 16.27 -10.79 7.06
C LYS A 159 15.27 -11.95 7.10
N ILE A 160 14.06 -11.68 7.59
CA ILE A 160 12.97 -12.67 7.63
C ILE A 160 12.58 -13.11 6.21
N ALA A 161 12.51 -12.17 5.26
CA ALA A 161 12.18 -12.49 3.87
C ALA A 161 13.25 -13.39 3.22
N LEU A 162 14.52 -13.15 3.51
CA LEU A 162 15.63 -13.98 3.02
C LEU A 162 15.52 -15.41 3.56
N GLU A 163 15.30 -15.58 4.87
CA GLU A 163 15.12 -16.90 5.50
C GLU A 163 13.99 -17.70 4.83
N ARG A 164 12.84 -17.06 4.59
CA ARG A 164 11.68 -17.70 3.92
C ARG A 164 11.96 -18.09 2.47
N ALA A 165 12.71 -17.26 1.74
CA ALA A 165 13.06 -17.53 0.35
C ALA A 165 14.00 -18.76 0.25
N GLU A 166 14.91 -18.91 1.20
CA GLU A 166 15.82 -20.06 1.28
C GLU A 166 15.11 -21.37 1.64
N ASP A 167 14.08 -21.31 2.50
CA ASP A 167 13.25 -22.46 2.86
C ASP A 167 12.36 -22.95 1.70
N THR A 168 11.87 -22.03 0.87
CA THR A 168 11.04 -22.36 -0.31
C THR A 168 11.85 -23.07 -1.41
N GLY A 169 13.18 -22.93 -1.42
CA GLY A 169 14.09 -23.63 -2.35
C GLY A 169 14.52 -25.04 -1.92
N ARG A 170 14.03 -25.55 -0.78
CA ARG A 170 14.40 -26.88 -0.23
C ARG A 170 13.32 -27.96 -0.37
N THR A 171 12.17 -27.64 -0.96
CA THR A 171 11.10 -28.58 -1.33
C THR A 171 11.11 -28.88 -2.82
#